data_AF-A0A2R9SPR2-F1
#
_entry.id   AF-A0A2R9SPR2-F1
#
_cell.length_a   1.000
_cell.length_b   1.000
_cell.length_c   1.000
_cell.angle_alpha   90.00
_cell.angle_beta   90.00
_cell.angle_gamma   90.00
#
_symmetry.space_group_name_H-M   'P 1'
#
loop_
_entity.id
_entity.type
_entity.pdbx_description
1 polymer ?
#
loop_
_entity_poly.entity_id
_entity_poly.type
_entity_poly.pdbx_seq_one_letter_code
_entity_poly.pdbx_strand_id
1 'polypeptide(L)'
;MKTRTKNIGVVILIIAVVVAGIFYIYHEINVASTNKMRLESIVGQSLTKSREQLEKISKLQELNNSNIQLIQNELTGIQVHYSVIDKAVGVSLLAPISDELKTKFEDISSIYQGSQQLSEEGIKEFNDYKNKLVDLSSIINETYYESSQNHPEGGGVNLNITDYQELAKFRQNF
;
A
#
# COMPACT_ATOMS: atom_id res chain seq x y z
N MET A 1 3.30 1.11 68.95
CA MET A 1 2.96 0.18 67.85
C MET A 1 2.19 0.80 66.66
N LYS A 2 1.76 2.07 66.67
CA LYS A 2 0.98 2.69 65.56
C LYS A 2 1.80 3.18 64.35
N THR A 3 3.10 3.40 64.49
CA THR A 3 3.96 3.98 63.43
C THR A 3 4.47 2.96 62.42
N ARG A 4 4.69 1.69 62.82
CA ARG A 4 5.16 0.63 61.91
C ARG A 4 4.10 0.21 60.87
N THR A 5 2.83 0.17 61.25
CA THR A 5 1.72 -0.19 60.36
C THR A 5 1.43 0.87 59.30
N LYS A 6 1.61 2.17 59.61
CA LYS A 6 1.49 3.24 58.60
C LYS A 6 2.55 3.12 57.50
N ASN A 7 3.79 2.81 57.84
CA ASN A 7 4.87 2.68 56.86
C ASN A 7 4.65 1.47 55.94
N ILE A 8 4.11 0.36 56.46
CA ILE A 8 3.77 -0.83 55.67
C ILE A 8 2.65 -0.51 54.67
N GLY A 9 1.61 0.23 55.07
CA GLY A 9 0.53 0.62 54.17
C GLY A 9 0.99 1.52 53.02
N VAL A 10 1.91 2.45 53.29
CA VAL A 10 2.51 3.32 52.26
C VAL A 10 3.36 2.50 51.28
N VAL A 11 4.15 1.53 51.77
CA VAL A 11 4.95 0.65 50.91
C VAL A 11 4.05 -0.22 50.01
N ILE A 12 2.96 -0.79 50.56
CA ILE A 12 1.99 -1.58 49.77
C ILE A 12 1.33 -0.72 48.69
N LEU A 13 0.95 0.53 49.02
CA LEU A 13 0.37 1.46 48.05
C LEU A 13 1.35 1.79 46.92
N ILE A 14 2.63 2.06 47.24
CA ILE A 14 3.68 2.33 46.24
C ILE A 14 3.86 1.11 45.34
N ILE A 15 3.94 -0.10 45.90
CA ILE A 15 4.05 -1.34 45.12
C ILE A 15 2.83 -1.52 44.21
N ALA A 16 1.62 -1.26 44.70
CA ALA A 16 0.40 -1.36 43.89
C ALA A 16 0.40 -0.38 42.70
N VAL A 17 0.86 0.86 42.90
CA VAL A 17 0.98 1.86 41.83
C VAL A 17 2.02 1.42 40.79
N VAL A 18 3.17 0.91 41.22
CA VAL A 18 4.20 0.40 40.30
C VAL A 18 3.68 -0.79 39.48
N VAL A 19 3.02 -1.75 40.12
CA VAL A 19 2.44 -2.92 39.45
C VAL A 19 1.35 -2.49 38.46
N ALA A 20 0.46 -1.56 38.85
CA ALA A 20 -0.56 -1.02 37.95
C ALA A 20 0.08 -0.29 36.74
N GLY A 21 1.16 0.46 36.96
CA GLY A 21 1.91 1.12 35.89
C GLY A 21 2.53 0.13 34.91
N ILE A 22 3.16 -0.95 35.40
CA ILE A 22 3.72 -2.02 34.56
C ILE A 22 2.61 -2.70 33.75
N PHE A 23 1.48 -3.01 34.38
CA PHE A 23 0.35 -3.64 33.69
C PHE A 23 -0.22 -2.74 32.59
N TYR A 24 -0.35 -1.43 32.86
CA TYR A 24 -0.78 -0.45 31.86
C TYR A 24 0.19 -0.37 30.67
N ILE A 25 1.50 -0.29 30.92
CA ILE A 25 2.52 -0.28 29.87
C ILE A 25 2.45 -1.55 29.02
N TYR A 26 2.34 -2.72 29.65
CA TYR A 26 2.22 -3.99 28.95
C TYR A 26 0.96 -4.06 28.08
N HIS A 27 -0.17 -3.54 28.59
CA HIS A 27 -1.41 -3.44 27.84
C HIS A 27 -1.25 -2.55 26.60
N GLU A 28 -0.70 -1.34 26.75
CA GLU A 28 -0.44 -0.41 25.63
C GLU A 28 0.47 -1.03 24.56
N ILE A 29 1.55 -1.71 24.97
CA ILE A 29 2.45 -2.39 24.04
C ILE A 29 1.70 -3.48 23.24
N ASN A 30 0.87 -4.28 23.88
CA ASN A 30 0.10 -5.32 23.21
C ASN A 30 -0.96 -4.75 22.26
N VAL A 31 -1.63 -3.67 22.65
CA VAL A 31 -2.59 -2.96 21.79
C VAL A 31 -1.88 -2.37 20.58
N ALA A 32 -0.73 -1.73 20.77
CA ALA A 32 0.09 -1.18 19.69
C ALA A 32 0.56 -2.28 18.71
N SER A 33 1.03 -3.42 19.23
CA SER A 33 1.44 -4.56 18.41
C SER A 33 0.27 -5.14 17.60
N THR A 34 -0.90 -5.31 18.23
CA THR A 34 -2.11 -5.80 17.56
C THR A 34 -2.57 -4.86 16.45
N ASN A 35 -2.53 -3.54 16.71
CA ASN A 35 -2.90 -2.53 15.72
C ASN A 35 -1.91 -2.51 14.54
N LYS A 36 -0.60 -2.64 14.82
CA LYS A 36 0.44 -2.75 13.79
C LYS A 36 0.17 -3.95 12.88
N MET A 37 -0.05 -5.14 13.44
CA MET A 37 -0.33 -6.36 12.66
C MET A 37 -1.58 -6.23 11.79
N ARG A 38 -2.65 -5.60 12.32
CA ARG A 38 -3.86 -5.30 11.55
C ARG A 38 -3.57 -4.35 10.39
N LEU A 39 -2.76 -3.32 10.62
CA LEU A 39 -2.39 -2.36 9.58
C LEU A 39 -1.54 -3.03 8.49
N GLU A 40 -0.55 -3.84 8.87
CA GLU A 40 0.26 -4.65 7.95
C GLU A 40 -0.62 -5.58 7.11
N SER A 41 -1.63 -6.22 7.71
CA SER A 41 -2.58 -7.07 7.00
C SER A 41 -3.44 -6.27 6.00
N ILE A 42 -3.93 -5.09 6.37
CA ILE A 42 -4.72 -4.23 5.48
C ILE A 42 -3.87 -3.73 4.30
N VAL A 43 -2.64 -3.29 4.59
CA VAL A 43 -1.70 -2.81 3.56
C VAL A 43 -1.29 -3.95 2.65
N GLY A 44 -0.96 -5.13 3.21
CA GLY A 44 -0.61 -6.31 2.43
C GLY A 44 -1.74 -6.79 1.54
N GLN A 45 -2.98 -6.77 2.03
CA GLN A 45 -4.16 -7.08 1.21
C GLN A 45 -4.32 -6.05 0.08
N SER A 46 -4.14 -4.76 0.37
CA SER A 46 -4.26 -3.69 -0.62
C SER A 46 -3.17 -3.76 -1.68
N LEU A 47 -1.92 -4.04 -1.29
CA LEU A 47 -0.80 -4.28 -2.20
C LEU A 47 -1.09 -5.49 -3.09
N THR A 48 -1.51 -6.61 -2.50
CA THR A 48 -1.86 -7.82 -3.25
C THR A 48 -2.96 -7.56 -4.27
N LYS A 49 -4.03 -6.86 -3.87
CA LYS A 49 -5.13 -6.50 -4.75
C LYS A 49 -4.66 -5.60 -5.88
N SER A 50 -3.97 -4.50 -5.57
CA SER A 50 -3.45 -3.60 -6.60
C SER A 50 -2.53 -4.31 -7.60
N ARG A 51 -1.69 -5.23 -7.14
CA ARG A 51 -0.84 -6.06 -8.00
C ARG A 51 -1.66 -6.95 -8.94
N GLU A 52 -2.66 -7.64 -8.43
CA GLU A 52 -3.58 -8.45 -9.25
C GLU A 52 -4.24 -7.60 -10.36
N GLN A 53 -4.60 -6.36 -10.03
CA GLN A 53 -5.26 -5.44 -10.96
C GLN A 53 -4.31 -4.92 -12.03
N LEU A 54 -3.08 -4.52 -11.65
CA LEU A 54 -2.03 -4.15 -12.60
C LEU A 54 -1.71 -5.31 -13.56
N GLU A 55 -1.60 -6.52 -13.03
CA GLU A 55 -1.33 -7.73 -13.81
C GLU A 55 -2.46 -8.06 -14.80
N LYS A 56 -3.72 -7.88 -14.38
CA LYS A 56 -4.86 -8.04 -15.30
C LYS A 56 -4.80 -7.06 -16.46
N ILE A 57 -4.48 -5.79 -16.20
CA ILE A 57 -4.39 -4.77 -17.25
C ILE A 57 -3.20 -5.07 -18.19
N SER A 58 -2.02 -5.38 -17.64
CA SER A 58 -0.80 -5.58 -18.43
C SER A 58 -0.87 -6.81 -19.35
N LYS A 59 -1.68 -7.81 -19.00
CA LYS A 59 -1.89 -9.02 -19.82
C LYS A 59 -2.88 -8.85 -20.97
N LEU A 60 -3.57 -7.71 -21.08
CA LEU A 60 -4.51 -7.47 -22.17
C LEU A 60 -3.76 -7.34 -23.51
N GLN A 61 -4.23 -8.06 -24.52
CA GLN A 61 -3.58 -8.06 -25.84
C GLN A 61 -3.99 -6.86 -26.68
N GLU A 62 -5.26 -6.47 -26.63
CA GLU A 62 -5.86 -5.47 -27.49
C GLU A 62 -6.79 -4.54 -26.72
N LEU A 63 -7.00 -3.34 -27.28
CA LEU A 63 -7.98 -2.40 -26.78
C LEU A 63 -9.30 -2.59 -27.54
N ASN A 64 -10.38 -2.83 -26.80
CA ASN A 64 -11.75 -2.89 -27.30
C ASN A 64 -12.70 -2.36 -26.21
N ASN A 65 -13.97 -2.15 -26.52
CA ASN A 65 -14.92 -1.55 -25.57
C ASN A 65 -15.02 -2.31 -24.24
N SER A 66 -14.97 -3.64 -24.28
CA SER A 66 -15.00 -4.47 -23.06
C SER A 66 -13.74 -4.29 -22.24
N ASN A 67 -12.58 -4.29 -22.90
CA ASN A 67 -11.28 -4.10 -22.24
C ASN A 67 -11.14 -2.68 -21.68
N ILE A 68 -11.69 -1.66 -22.35
CA ILE A 68 -11.70 -0.29 -21.83
C ILE A 68 -12.44 -0.22 -20.49
N GLN A 69 -13.65 -0.79 -20.44
CA GLN A 69 -14.43 -0.80 -19.20
C GLN A 69 -13.74 -1.60 -18.10
N LEU A 70 -13.09 -2.72 -18.45
CA LEU A 70 -12.29 -3.50 -17.52
C LEU A 70 -11.16 -2.66 -16.95
N ILE A 71 -10.37 -2.00 -17.79
CA ILE A 71 -9.23 -1.19 -17.36
C ILE A 71 -9.70 -0.05 -16.44
N GLN A 72 -10.78 0.65 -16.78
CA GLN A 72 -11.35 1.71 -15.93
C GLN A 72 -11.75 1.21 -14.54
N ASN A 73 -12.38 0.03 -14.47
CA ASN A 73 -12.76 -0.58 -13.20
C ASN A 73 -11.54 -0.97 -12.37
N GLU A 74 -10.54 -1.59 -12.99
CA GLU A 74 -9.33 -2.01 -12.30
C GLU A 74 -8.49 -0.81 -11.83
N LEU A 75 -8.39 0.27 -12.63
CA LEU A 75 -7.74 1.53 -12.22
C LEU A 75 -8.47 2.21 -11.05
N THR A 76 -9.80 2.16 -11.03
CA THR A 76 -10.58 2.67 -9.89
C THR A 76 -10.27 1.88 -8.61
N GLY A 77 -10.15 0.56 -8.71
CA GLY A 77 -9.76 -0.26 -7.56
C GLY A 77 -8.32 0.00 -7.11
N ILE A 78 -7.39 0.18 -8.06
CA ILE A 78 -6.00 0.57 -7.77
C ILE A 78 -5.97 1.88 -6.99
N GLN A 79 -6.73 2.90 -7.42
CA GLN A 79 -6.82 4.20 -6.74
C GLN A 79 -7.27 4.05 -5.28
N VAL A 80 -8.29 3.21 -5.03
CA VAL A 80 -8.78 2.93 -3.67
C VAL A 80 -7.68 2.26 -2.83
N HIS A 81 -7.04 1.21 -3.35
CA HIS A 81 -6.01 0.48 -2.63
C HIS A 81 -4.76 1.33 -2.37
N TYR A 82 -4.33 2.14 -3.33
CA TYR A 82 -3.22 3.06 -3.19
C TYR A 82 -3.50 4.15 -2.15
N SER A 83 -4.73 4.69 -2.09
CA SER A 83 -5.12 5.62 -1.04
C SER A 83 -5.06 4.98 0.36
N VAL A 84 -5.43 3.71 0.49
CA VAL A 84 -5.32 2.97 1.76
C VAL A 84 -3.85 2.80 2.16
N ILE A 85 -2.99 2.42 1.22
CA ILE A 85 -1.55 2.25 1.46
C ILE A 85 -0.92 3.58 1.89
N ASP A 86 -1.12 4.65 1.12
CA ASP A 86 -0.57 5.99 1.41
C ASP A 86 -0.97 6.48 2.81
N LYS A 87 -2.24 6.28 3.21
CA LYS A 87 -2.72 6.63 4.55
C LYS A 87 -2.07 5.80 5.66
N ALA A 88 -1.83 4.52 5.39
CA ALA A 88 -1.24 3.60 6.36
C ALA A 88 0.26 3.86 6.59
N VAL A 89 1.00 4.18 5.52
CA VAL A 89 2.44 4.48 5.60
C VAL A 89 2.73 5.96 5.88
N GLY A 90 1.71 6.83 5.81
CA GLY A 90 1.83 8.26 6.09
C GLY A 90 2.52 9.06 5.00
N VAL A 91 2.64 8.51 3.78
CA VAL A 91 3.33 9.12 2.64
C VAL A 91 2.42 9.03 1.43
N SER A 92 2.16 10.16 0.77
CA SER A 92 1.26 10.21 -0.40
C SER A 92 2.06 10.13 -1.70
N LEU A 93 2.33 8.90 -2.16
CA LEU A 93 3.07 8.65 -3.39
C LEU A 93 2.29 7.79 -4.39
N LEU A 94 1.57 6.78 -3.92
CA LEU A 94 0.86 5.88 -4.82
C LEU A 94 -0.43 6.49 -5.36
N ALA A 95 -1.21 7.22 -4.54
CA ALA A 95 -2.45 7.82 -5.01
C ALA A 95 -2.24 8.80 -6.19
N PRO A 96 -1.25 9.72 -6.15
CA PRO A 96 -0.92 10.54 -7.32
C PRO A 96 -0.53 9.71 -8.55
N ILE A 97 0.22 8.61 -8.38
CA ILE A 97 0.55 7.72 -9.51
C ILE A 97 -0.72 7.12 -10.10
N SER A 98 -1.69 6.65 -9.30
CA SER A 98 -2.95 6.11 -9.84
C SER A 98 -3.78 7.14 -10.61
N ASP A 99 -3.73 8.42 -10.21
CA ASP A 99 -4.41 9.48 -10.95
C ASP A 99 -3.76 9.72 -12.32
N GLU A 100 -2.43 9.67 -12.39
CA GLU A 100 -1.66 9.76 -13.64
C GLU A 100 -1.92 8.55 -14.55
N LEU A 101 -1.97 7.32 -13.99
CA LEU A 101 -2.34 6.11 -14.75
C LEU A 101 -3.72 6.27 -15.40
N LYS A 102 -4.70 6.75 -14.63
CA LYS A 102 -6.07 6.93 -15.09
C LYS A 102 -6.16 7.99 -16.18
N THR A 103 -5.53 9.14 -15.98
CA THR A 103 -5.51 10.23 -16.97
C THR A 103 -4.92 9.75 -18.30
N LYS A 104 -3.76 9.08 -18.25
CA LYS A 104 -3.12 8.55 -19.46
C LYS A 104 -3.96 7.50 -20.17
N PHE A 105 -4.64 6.64 -19.41
CA PHE A 105 -5.54 5.67 -20.00
C PHE A 105 -6.78 6.34 -20.62
N GLU A 106 -7.32 7.38 -20.00
CA GLU A 106 -8.43 8.17 -20.54
C GLU A 106 -8.05 8.76 -21.91
N ASP A 107 -6.85 9.31 -22.06
CA ASP A 107 -6.31 9.82 -23.33
C ASP A 107 -6.26 8.72 -24.40
N ILE A 108 -5.66 7.55 -24.08
CA ILE A 108 -5.60 6.39 -25.00
C ILE A 108 -6.99 5.92 -25.39
N SER A 109 -7.92 5.84 -24.43
CA SER A 109 -9.28 5.37 -24.66
C SER A 109 -10.09 6.35 -25.50
N SER A 110 -9.85 7.66 -25.37
CA SER A 110 -10.50 8.70 -26.15
C SER A 110 -10.14 8.60 -27.63
N ILE A 111 -8.86 8.35 -27.93
CA ILE A 111 -8.37 8.09 -29.29
C ILE A 111 -9.12 6.90 -29.90
N TYR A 112 -9.21 5.79 -29.17
CA TYR A 112 -9.95 4.61 -29.64
C TYR A 112 -11.44 4.87 -29.83
N GLN A 113 -12.11 5.58 -28.93
CA GLN A 113 -13.55 5.85 -29.04
C GLN A 113 -13.88 6.71 -30.27
N GLY A 114 -12.98 7.62 -30.66
CA GLY A 114 -13.17 8.47 -31.84
C GLY A 114 -13.04 7.75 -33.18
N SER A 115 -12.19 6.72 -33.27
CA SER A 115 -11.86 6.01 -34.52
C SER A 115 -12.29 4.54 -34.56
N GLN A 116 -12.68 3.96 -33.42
CA GLN A 116 -12.88 2.52 -33.17
C GLN A 116 -11.67 1.62 -33.49
N GLN A 117 -10.51 2.23 -33.75
CA GLN A 117 -9.25 1.55 -34.04
C GLN A 117 -8.08 2.41 -33.59
N LEU A 118 -7.11 1.82 -32.89
CA LEU A 118 -5.85 2.51 -32.62
C LEU A 118 -5.01 2.58 -33.90
N SER A 119 -4.38 3.73 -34.12
CA SER A 119 -3.27 3.84 -35.08
C SER A 119 -2.06 3.01 -34.60
N GLU A 120 -1.06 2.81 -35.46
CA GLU A 120 0.20 2.17 -35.04
C GLU A 120 0.84 2.86 -33.83
N GLU A 121 0.77 4.20 -33.79
CA GLU A 121 1.23 5.02 -32.67
C GLU A 121 0.38 4.78 -31.40
N GLY A 122 -0.94 4.71 -31.53
CA GLY A 122 -1.82 4.39 -30.39
C GLY A 122 -1.61 2.97 -29.86
N ILE A 123 -1.32 1.99 -30.73
CA ILE A 123 -0.96 0.62 -30.31
C ILE A 123 0.36 0.65 -29.52
N LYS A 124 1.34 1.42 -30.00
CA LYS A 124 2.63 1.59 -29.31
C LYS A 124 2.42 2.25 -27.94
N GLU A 125 1.61 3.30 -27.87
CA GLU A 125 1.30 4.00 -26.62
C GLU A 125 0.57 3.08 -25.61
N PHE A 126 -0.40 2.29 -26.08
CA PHE A 126 -1.08 1.31 -25.23
C PHE A 126 -0.13 0.20 -24.72
N ASN A 127 0.80 -0.25 -25.56
CA ASN A 127 1.81 -1.23 -25.13
C ASN A 127 2.81 -0.62 -24.15
N ASP A 128 3.26 0.62 -24.38
CA ASP A 128 4.11 1.36 -23.43
C ASP A 128 3.40 1.53 -22.08
N TYR A 129 2.14 1.93 -22.10
CA TYR A 129 1.30 2.03 -20.91
C TYR A 129 1.28 0.72 -20.12
N LYS A 130 1.01 -0.43 -20.76
CA LYS A 130 1.03 -1.75 -20.10
C LYS A 130 2.41 -2.10 -19.53
N ASN A 131 3.50 -1.78 -20.23
CA ASN A 131 4.85 -2.04 -19.76
C ASN A 131 5.16 -1.22 -18.50
N LYS A 132 4.78 0.07 -18.48
CA LYS A 132 4.95 0.89 -17.28
C LYS A 132 4.16 0.36 -16.08
N LEU A 133 3.01 -0.29 -16.28
CA LEU A 133 2.29 -0.95 -15.19
C LEU A 133 3.06 -2.15 -14.61
N VAL A 134 3.79 -2.89 -15.45
CA VAL A 134 4.67 -3.98 -15.01
C VAL A 134 5.83 -3.42 -14.19
N ASP A 135 6.47 -2.36 -14.68
CA ASP A 135 7.56 -1.68 -13.97
C ASP A 135 7.09 -1.14 -12.62
N LEU A 136 5.92 -0.49 -12.59
CA LEU A 136 5.31 0.00 -11.35
C LEU A 136 5.07 -1.14 -10.35
N SER A 137 4.57 -2.29 -10.82
CA SER A 137 4.37 -3.45 -9.96
C SER A 137 5.68 -3.96 -9.36
N SER A 138 6.79 -3.88 -10.09
CA SER A 138 8.11 -4.26 -9.58
C SER A 138 8.59 -3.28 -8.52
N ILE A 139 8.50 -1.97 -8.80
CA ILE A 139 8.93 -0.91 -7.88
C ILE A 139 8.13 -0.98 -6.57
N ILE A 140 6.81 -1.20 -6.65
CA ILE A 140 5.96 -1.37 -5.46
C ILE A 140 6.39 -2.59 -4.65
N ASN A 141 6.69 -3.71 -5.31
CA ASN A 141 7.16 -4.90 -4.62
C ASN A 141 8.46 -4.62 -3.84
N GLU A 142 9.44 -3.98 -4.48
CA GLU A 142 10.72 -3.63 -3.87
C GLU A 142 10.59 -2.60 -2.74
N THR A 143 9.63 -1.69 -2.86
CA THR A 143 9.43 -0.61 -1.88
C THR A 143 8.68 -1.08 -0.63
N TYR A 144 7.65 -1.92 -0.78
CA TYR A 144 6.70 -2.23 0.29
C TYR A 144 6.84 -3.63 0.90
N TYR A 145 7.50 -4.58 0.22
CA TYR A 145 7.70 -5.91 0.77
C TYR A 145 9.10 -6.08 1.34
N GLU A 146 9.19 -6.75 2.48
CA GLU A 146 10.46 -7.10 3.06
C GLU A 146 11.16 -8.15 2.18
N SER A 147 12.47 -7.99 1.98
CA SER A 147 13.27 -8.98 1.26
C SER A 147 13.08 -10.36 1.90
N SER A 148 12.86 -11.37 1.05
CA SER A 148 12.58 -12.76 1.44
C SER A 148 13.65 -13.39 2.35
N GLN A 149 14.84 -12.78 2.43
CA GLN A 149 15.90 -13.20 3.35
C GLN A 149 15.57 -12.94 4.84
N ASN A 150 14.67 -12.00 5.15
CA ASN A 150 14.37 -11.61 6.52
C ASN A 150 13.14 -12.31 7.11
N HIS A 151 12.31 -12.96 6.29
CA HIS A 151 11.05 -13.58 6.73
C HIS A 151 10.81 -14.97 6.10
N PRO A 152 11.20 -16.06 6.78
CA PRO A 152 11.02 -17.43 6.27
C PRO A 152 9.56 -17.91 6.20
N GLU A 153 8.60 -17.18 6.77
CA GLU A 153 7.17 -17.59 6.84
C GLU A 153 6.24 -16.86 5.83
N GLY A 154 6.81 -16.20 4.82
CA GLY A 154 6.07 -15.43 3.83
C GLY A 154 6.21 -13.93 4.10
N GLY A 155 6.61 -13.19 3.06
CA GLY A 155 7.10 -11.82 3.15
C GLY A 155 6.16 -10.89 3.93
N GLY A 156 6.70 -10.26 4.97
CA GLY A 156 6.05 -9.17 5.69
C GLY A 156 5.97 -7.91 4.83
N VAL A 157 4.97 -7.08 5.12
CA VAL A 157 4.87 -5.74 4.56
C VAL A 157 5.63 -4.79 5.47
N ASN A 158 6.55 -4.01 4.90
CA ASN A 158 7.23 -2.98 5.66
C ASN A 158 6.39 -1.70 5.66
N LEU A 159 5.89 -1.30 6.84
CA LEU A 159 5.19 -0.02 7.00
C LEU A 159 6.14 1.17 7.19
N ASN A 160 7.41 0.92 7.57
CA ASN A 160 8.41 1.95 7.79
C ASN A 160 9.34 2.06 6.59
N ILE A 161 8.80 2.59 5.51
CA ILE A 161 9.51 2.75 4.25
C ILE A 161 10.31 4.05 4.33
N THR A 162 11.59 3.96 4.01
CA THR A 162 12.53 5.08 4.11
C THR A 162 13.11 5.48 2.76
N ASP A 163 13.06 4.58 1.79
CA ASP A 163 13.47 4.84 0.41
C ASP A 163 12.25 4.75 -0.51
N TYR A 164 11.89 5.91 -1.07
CA TYR A 164 10.81 6.05 -2.04
C TYR A 164 11.31 6.63 -3.37
N GLN A 165 12.63 6.68 -3.58
CA GLN A 165 13.22 7.41 -4.71
C GLN A 165 12.75 6.85 -6.05
N GLU A 166 12.65 5.53 -6.18
CA GLU A 166 12.21 4.90 -7.43
C GLU A 166 10.73 5.17 -7.72
N LEU A 167 9.84 5.20 -6.71
CA LEU A 167 8.45 5.62 -6.91
C LEU A 167 8.34 7.09 -7.31
N ALA A 168 9.15 7.96 -6.69
CA ALA A 168 9.18 9.37 -7.03
C ALA A 168 9.69 9.61 -8.47
N LYS A 169 10.74 8.88 -8.88
CA LYS A 169 11.26 8.91 -10.26
C LYS A 169 10.26 8.35 -11.26
N PHE A 170 9.59 7.26 -10.92
CA PHE A 170 8.57 6.65 -11.78
C PHE A 170 7.48 7.67 -12.12
N ARG A 171 6.95 8.35 -11.10
CA ARG A 171 5.95 9.41 -11.25
C ARG A 171 6.42 10.53 -12.17
N GLN A 172 7.65 11.01 -12.01
CA GLN A 172 8.20 12.09 -12.85
C GLN A 172 8.37 11.70 -14.32
N ASN A 173 8.48 10.40 -14.61
CA ASN A 173 8.73 9.84 -15.94
C ASN A 173 7.50 9.13 -16.53
N PHE A 174 6.33 9.25 -15.90
CA PHE A 174 5.11 8.62 -16.36
C PHE A 174 4.45 9.40 -17.51
#